data_AF-A0A524D3C0-F1
#
_entry.id   AF-A0A524D3C0-F1
#
_cell.length_a   1.000
_cell.length_b   1.000
_cell.length_c   1.000
_cell.angle_alpha   90.00
_cell.angle_beta   90.00
_cell.angle_gamma   90.00
#
_symmetry.space_group_name_H-M   'P 1'
#
loop_
_entity.id
_entity.type
_entity.pdbx_description
1 polymer ?
#
loop_
_entity_poly.entity_id
_entity_poly.type
_entity_poly.pdbx_seq_one_letter_code
_entity_poly.pdbx_strand_id
1 'polypeptide(L)'
;MRSVLENGWNGRILWVDLASKKTWEEELPADVYHDFVGGKGLGTYLLYRGLSPGIDPLGPENLLLFLTGPLQGLPAPNVGRWTLVTKSPHTGLYLDTHCGGPLGREIKNSGYDALCVKG
;
A
#
# COMPACT_ATOMS: atom_id res chain seq x y z
N MET A 1 -4.59 -16.63 -15.66
CA MET A 1 -3.67 -17.59 -14.99
C MET A 1 -3.06 -16.82 -13.83
N ARG A 2 -3.32 -17.20 -12.56
CA ARG A 2 -2.95 -16.39 -11.39
C ARG A 2 -1.45 -16.53 -11.11
N SER A 3 -0.67 -15.47 -11.34
CA SER A 3 0.68 -15.30 -10.80
C SER A 3 0.56 -14.90 -9.33
N VAL A 4 0.27 -15.86 -8.44
CA VAL A 4 0.37 -15.63 -6.99
C VAL A 4 1.84 -15.81 -6.62
N LEU A 5 2.45 -14.80 -6.01
CA LEU A 5 3.74 -15.00 -5.37
C LEU A 5 3.53 -16.00 -4.21
N GLU A 6 4.18 -17.16 -4.29
CA GLU A 6 4.27 -18.09 -3.18
C GLU A 6 4.79 -17.30 -1.96
N ASN A 7 4.19 -17.44 -0.76
CA ASN A 7 4.51 -16.75 0.50
C ASN A 7 3.61 -15.59 0.97
N GLY A 8 2.36 -15.50 0.48
CA GLY A 8 1.34 -14.66 1.12
C GLY A 8 1.20 -13.26 0.54
N TRP A 9 1.78 -12.99 -0.63
CA TRP A 9 1.52 -11.77 -1.42
C TRP A 9 0.62 -12.05 -2.61
N ASN A 10 -0.15 -11.06 -3.01
CA ASN A 10 -0.90 -11.11 -4.26
C ASN A 10 -0.06 -10.63 -5.46
N GLY A 11 1.03 -9.89 -5.21
CA GLY A 11 1.92 -9.35 -6.25
C GLY A 11 1.37 -8.13 -6.99
N ARG A 12 0.20 -7.63 -6.58
CA ARG A 12 -0.59 -6.62 -7.30
C ARG A 12 -1.00 -5.48 -6.39
N ILE A 13 -0.94 -4.26 -6.91
CA ILE A 13 -1.44 -3.06 -6.26
C ILE A 13 -2.49 -2.39 -7.14
N LEU A 14 -3.53 -1.85 -6.52
CA LEU A 14 -4.59 -1.09 -7.20
C LEU A 14 -4.32 0.40 -7.01
N TRP A 15 -4.22 1.12 -8.12
CA TRP A 15 -4.13 2.57 -8.12
C TRP A 15 -5.48 3.22 -8.43
N VAL A 16 -5.74 4.34 -7.75
CA VAL A 16 -6.91 5.19 -7.94
C VAL A 16 -6.44 6.64 -8.06
N ASP A 17 -6.75 7.25 -9.20
CA ASP A 17 -6.53 8.67 -9.46
C ASP A 17 -7.89 9.38 -9.44
N LEU A 18 -8.14 10.17 -8.39
CA LEU A 18 -9.43 10.83 -8.18
C LEU A 18 -9.63 12.01 -9.13
N ALA A 19 -8.55 12.72 -9.48
CA ALA A 19 -8.58 13.86 -10.40
C ALA A 19 -9.03 13.43 -11.81
N SER A 20 -8.50 12.33 -12.32
CA SER A 20 -8.83 11.78 -13.65
C SER A 20 -9.93 10.72 -13.62
N LYS A 21 -10.37 10.28 -12.43
CA LYS A 21 -11.35 9.20 -12.21
C LYS A 21 -10.93 7.89 -12.87
N LYS A 22 -9.64 7.56 -12.80
CA LYS A 22 -9.07 6.34 -13.39
C LYS A 22 -8.60 5.38 -12.32
N THR A 23 -8.66 4.10 -12.67
CA THR A 23 -8.05 3.03 -11.89
C THR A 23 -7.20 2.15 -12.80
N TRP A 24 -6.12 1.60 -12.25
CA TRP A 24 -5.28 0.63 -12.95
C TRP A 24 -4.59 -0.29 -11.93
N GLU A 25 -4.24 -1.48 -12.40
CA GLU A 25 -3.46 -2.44 -11.62
C GLU A 25 -1.98 -2.30 -11.98
N GLU A 26 -1.10 -2.43 -10.99
CA GLU A 26 0.34 -2.56 -11.19
C GLU A 26 0.82 -3.87 -10.56
N GLU A 27 1.51 -4.69 -11.34
CA GLU A 27 2.25 -5.85 -10.85
C GLU A 27 3.65 -5.39 -10.43
N LEU A 28 4.04 -5.72 -9.20
CA LEU A 28 5.38 -5.44 -8.70
C LEU A 28 6.25 -6.69 -8.82
N PRO A 29 7.52 -6.55 -9.23
CA PRO A 29 8.42 -7.68 -9.30
C PRO A 29 8.68 -8.27 -7.90
N ALA A 30 8.99 -9.58 -7.88
CA ALA A 30 9.06 -10.35 -6.65
C ALA A 30 10.17 -9.88 -5.68
N ASP A 31 11.26 -9.35 -6.23
CA ASP A 31 12.37 -8.76 -5.49
C ASP A 31 11.92 -7.61 -4.58
N VAL A 32 10.99 -6.76 -5.03
CA VAL A 32 10.41 -5.69 -4.19
C VAL A 32 9.73 -6.29 -2.96
N TYR A 33 8.98 -7.39 -3.10
CA TYR A 33 8.35 -8.04 -1.96
C TYR A 33 9.35 -8.74 -1.05
N HIS A 34 10.41 -9.31 -1.60
CA HIS A 34 11.50 -9.89 -0.82
C HIS A 34 12.24 -8.84 0.01
N ASP A 35 12.56 -7.69 -0.59
CA ASP A 35 13.35 -6.64 0.06
C ASP A 35 12.52 -5.80 1.04
N PHE A 36 11.25 -5.54 0.72
CA PHE A 36 10.39 -4.64 1.50
C PHE A 36 9.29 -5.33 2.30
N VAL A 37 9.13 -6.65 2.15
CA VAL A 37 8.24 -7.55 2.90
C VAL A 37 6.73 -7.28 2.74
N GLY A 38 6.28 -6.03 2.52
CA GLY A 38 4.87 -5.63 2.53
C GLY A 38 4.58 -4.53 3.56
N GLY A 39 3.30 -4.21 3.75
CA GLY A 39 2.85 -3.24 4.76
C GLY A 39 3.62 -1.91 4.72
N LYS A 40 4.23 -1.54 5.85
CA LYS A 40 5.06 -0.33 5.97
C LYS A 40 6.21 -0.29 4.96
N GLY A 41 6.95 -1.38 4.80
CA GLY A 41 8.12 -1.42 3.92
C GLY A 41 7.74 -1.18 2.47
N LEU A 42 6.68 -1.85 2.00
CA LEU A 42 6.12 -1.61 0.67
C LEU A 42 5.62 -0.17 0.52
N GLY A 43 5.01 0.39 1.57
CA GLY A 43 4.56 1.78 1.59
C GLY A 43 5.71 2.77 1.46
N THR A 44 6.84 2.51 2.13
CA THR A 44 8.06 3.30 2.00
C THR A 44 8.62 3.25 0.59
N TYR A 45 8.72 2.06 -0.01
CA TYR A 45 9.16 1.90 -1.40
C TYR A 45 8.28 2.71 -2.37
N LEU A 46 6.96 2.55 -2.26
CA LEU A 46 6.00 3.22 -3.15
C LEU A 46 5.98 4.74 -2.96
N LEU A 47 6.03 5.22 -1.71
CA LEU A 47 6.05 6.65 -1.42
C LEU A 47 7.34 7.29 -1.93
N TYR A 48 8.50 6.66 -1.69
CA TYR A 48 9.78 7.15 -2.17
C TYR A 48 9.86 7.18 -3.70
N ARG A 49 9.33 6.15 -4.37
CA ARG A 49 9.28 6.06 -5.84
C ARG A 49 8.30 7.06 -6.47
N GLY A 50 7.17 7.32 -5.81
CA GLY A 50 6.04 8.04 -6.39
C GLY A 50 5.91 9.51 -6.01
N LEU A 51 6.64 9.97 -4.99
CA LEU A 51 6.48 11.31 -4.44
C LEU A 51 7.71 12.19 -4.68
N SER A 52 7.51 13.33 -5.34
CA SER A 52 8.57 14.33 -5.50
C SER A 52 8.91 15.01 -4.17
N PRO A 53 10.18 15.43 -3.97
CA PRO A 53 10.53 16.26 -2.82
C PRO A 53 9.82 17.61 -2.88
N GLY A 54 9.51 18.18 -1.71
CA GLY A 54 8.96 19.55 -1.62
C GLY A 54 7.47 19.73 -1.90
N ILE A 55 6.74 18.67 -2.30
CA ILE A 55 5.29 18.76 -2.58
C ILE A 55 4.48 19.23 -1.37
N ASP A 56 3.33 19.87 -1.62
CA ASP A 56 2.37 20.19 -0.56
C ASP A 56 1.69 18.89 -0.06
N PRO A 57 1.81 18.51 1.22
CA PRO A 57 1.15 17.32 1.77
C PRO A 57 -0.39 17.36 1.70
N LEU A 58 -1.01 18.53 1.52
CA LEU A 58 -2.45 18.66 1.27
C LEU A 58 -2.79 18.83 -0.23
N GLY A 59 -1.78 18.86 -1.09
CA GLY A 59 -1.92 18.96 -2.53
C GLY A 59 -2.24 17.63 -3.21
N PRO A 60 -2.71 17.67 -4.47
CA PRO A 60 -3.13 16.49 -5.24
C PRO A 60 -1.98 15.53 -5.58
N GLU A 61 -0.73 15.97 -5.42
CA GLU A 61 0.47 15.15 -5.64
C GLU A 61 0.77 14.20 -4.48
N ASN A 62 0.19 14.43 -3.29
CA ASN A 62 0.40 13.52 -2.16
C ASN A 62 -0.27 12.16 -2.43
N LEU A 63 0.34 11.11 -1.87
CA LEU A 63 -0.13 9.74 -2.01
C LEU A 63 -0.70 9.24 -0.69
N LEU A 64 -1.86 8.61 -0.74
CA LEU A 64 -2.48 7.89 0.38
C LEU A 64 -2.44 6.40 0.09
N LEU A 65 -1.55 5.68 0.77
CA LEU A 65 -1.26 4.28 0.48
C LEU A 65 -1.81 3.40 1.61
N PHE A 66 -2.80 2.56 1.31
CA PHE A 66 -3.37 1.59 2.24
C PHE A 66 -2.76 0.22 1.94
N LEU A 67 -1.96 -0.31 2.86
CA LEU A 67 -1.07 -1.43 2.60
C LEU A 67 -1.29 -2.57 3.57
N THR A 68 -1.08 -3.79 3.08
CA THR A 68 -1.20 -5.02 3.85
C THR A 68 0.12 -5.77 3.89
N GLY A 69 0.35 -6.51 4.99
CA GLY A 69 1.50 -7.40 5.12
C GLY A 69 1.22 -8.81 4.60
N PRO A 70 2.24 -9.66 4.46
CA PRO A 70 2.10 -11.04 3.96
C PRO A 70 1.29 -11.93 4.91
N LEU A 71 1.28 -11.60 6.20
CA LEU A 71 0.52 -12.36 7.21
C LEU A 71 -0.97 -11.98 7.24
N GLN A 72 -1.39 -10.95 6.51
CA GLN A 72 -2.75 -10.45 6.56
C GLN A 72 -3.73 -11.52 6.08
N GLY A 73 -4.69 -11.87 6.95
CA GLY A 73 -5.73 -12.87 6.66
C GLY A 73 -5.39 -14.30 7.04
N LEU A 74 -4.19 -14.57 7.57
CA LEU A 74 -3.87 -15.88 8.13
C LEU A 74 -4.70 -16.17 9.39
N PRO A 75 -5.04 -17.44 9.68
CA PRO A 75 -5.73 -17.83 10.90
C PRO A 75 -4.78 -17.85 12.11
N ALA A 76 -4.17 -16.70 12.42
CA ALA A 76 -3.24 -16.54 13.53
C ALA A 76 -3.62 -15.32 14.40
N PRO A 77 -3.27 -15.32 15.70
CA PRO A 77 -3.53 -14.17 16.57
C PRO A 77 -2.81 -12.91 16.07
N ASN A 78 -3.50 -11.77 16.12
CA ASN A 78 -2.95 -10.43 15.86
C ASN A 78 -2.38 -10.17 14.44
N VAL A 79 -2.70 -11.00 13.44
CA VAL A 79 -2.25 -10.82 12.04
C VAL A 79 -3.21 -10.01 11.15
N GLY A 80 -4.09 -9.21 11.75
CA GLY A 80 -5.15 -8.47 11.05
C GLY A 80 -4.87 -6.97 10.87
N ARG A 81 -3.60 -6.55 10.89
CA ARG A 81 -3.21 -5.13 10.85
C ARG A 81 -2.85 -4.70 9.43
N TRP A 82 -3.31 -3.52 9.06
CA TRP A 82 -2.93 -2.83 7.83
C TRP A 82 -2.30 -1.47 8.18
N THR A 83 -1.61 -0.88 7.22
CA THR A 83 -0.86 0.37 7.41
C THR A 83 -1.31 1.42 6.41
N LEU A 84 -1.43 2.67 6.84
CA LEU A 84 -1.51 3.81 5.93
C LEU A 84 -0.15 4.51 5.88
N VAL A 85 0.36 4.77 4.68
CA VAL A 85 1.61 5.52 4.45
C VAL A 85 1.33 6.74 3.57
N THR A 86 1.89 7.90 3.93
CA THR A 86 1.73 9.17 3.21
C THR A 86 2.79 10.20 3.63
N LYS A 87 2.81 11.39 3.00
CA LYS A 87 3.48 12.58 3.55
C LYS A 87 2.55 13.28 4.55
N SER A 88 3.03 13.52 5.76
CA SER A 88 2.24 14.15 6.82
C SER A 88 2.00 15.64 6.54
N PRO A 89 0.76 16.14 6.65
CA PRO A 89 0.50 17.58 6.68
C PRO A 89 0.90 18.23 8.01
N HIS A 90 1.02 17.45 9.08
CA HIS A 90 1.39 17.98 10.39
C HIS A 90 2.90 18.15 10.54
N THR A 91 3.68 17.15 10.12
CA THR A 91 5.14 17.17 10.28
C THR A 91 5.90 17.50 8.99
N GLY A 92 5.25 17.41 7.82
CA GLY A 92 5.90 17.54 6.52
C GLY A 92 6.80 16.35 6.14
N LEU A 93 6.87 15.31 6.97
CA LEU A 93 7.75 14.16 6.82
C LEU A 93 6.98 12.89 6.41
N TYR A 94 7.70 11.78 6.28
CA TYR A 94 7.13 10.43 6.18
C TYR A 94 6.19 10.14 7.35
N LEU A 95 5.01 9.60 7.04
CA LEU A 95 4.05 9.10 8.02
C LEU A 95 3.67 7.68 7.70
N ASP A 96 3.71 6.83 8.73
CA ASP A 96 3.01 5.55 8.75
C ASP A 96 2.11 5.46 9.97
N THR A 97 0.96 4.80 9.81
CA THR A 97 0.05 4.50 10.93
C THR A 97 -0.58 3.14 10.74
N HIS A 98 -0.83 2.43 11.85
CA HIS A 98 -1.28 1.05 11.85
C HIS A 98 -2.69 0.92 12.43
N CYS A 99 -3.55 0.27 11.66
CA CYS A 99 -4.95 0.06 12.00
C CYS A 99 -5.29 -1.43 11.97
N GLY A 100 -6.25 -1.84 12.80
CA GLY A 100 -6.85 -3.17 12.74
C GLY A 100 -8.15 -3.15 11.93
N GLY A 101 -9.00 -4.13 12.18
CA GLY A 101 -10.32 -4.21 11.57
C GLY A 101 -10.32 -4.89 10.19
N PRO A 102 -11.48 -4.89 9.51
CA PRO A 102 -11.69 -5.74 8.34
C PRO A 102 -10.97 -5.25 7.08
N LEU A 103 -10.68 -3.95 6.96
CA LEU A 103 -10.20 -3.34 5.71
C LEU A 103 -8.98 -4.07 5.12
N GLY A 104 -7.94 -4.34 5.93
CA GLY A 104 -6.76 -5.04 5.45
C GLY A 104 -7.06 -6.42 4.87
N ARG A 105 -8.01 -7.15 5.48
CA ARG A 105 -8.41 -8.47 5.00
C ARG A 105 -9.16 -8.35 3.68
N GLU A 106 -10.04 -7.35 3.55
CA GLU A 106 -10.80 -7.15 2.30
C GLU A 106 -9.91 -6.70 1.14
N ILE A 107 -8.85 -5.92 1.41
CA ILE A 107 -7.83 -5.61 0.39
C ILE A 107 -7.16 -6.90 -0.12
N LYS A 108 -6.69 -7.76 0.80
CA LYS A 108 -6.07 -9.05 0.46
C LYS A 108 -7.01 -9.97 -0.31
N ASN A 109 -8.25 -10.11 0.16
CA ASN A 109 -9.26 -10.97 -0.45
C ASN A 109 -9.66 -10.49 -1.85
N SER A 110 -9.57 -9.20 -2.10
CA SER A 110 -9.79 -8.60 -3.43
C SER A 110 -8.63 -8.88 -4.40
N GLY A 111 -7.56 -9.53 -3.94
CA GLY A 111 -6.42 -9.92 -4.76
C GLY A 111 -5.35 -8.83 -4.91
N TYR A 112 -5.30 -7.86 -4.00
CA TYR A 112 -4.30 -6.79 -3.96
C TYR A 112 -3.52 -6.81 -2.65
N ASP A 113 -2.32 -6.23 -2.65
CA ASP A 113 -1.52 -5.99 -1.44
C ASP A 113 -1.60 -4.53 -0.98
N ALA A 114 -1.98 -3.63 -1.88
CA ALA A 114 -2.18 -2.22 -1.58
C ALA A 114 -3.32 -1.60 -2.41
N LEU A 115 -3.96 -0.59 -1.82
CA LEU A 115 -4.81 0.39 -2.47
C LEU A 115 -4.11 1.75 -2.38
N CYS A 116 -3.73 2.30 -3.53
CA CYS A 116 -2.95 3.52 -3.63
C CYS A 116 -3.80 4.63 -4.24
N VAL A 117 -4.00 5.72 -3.51
CA VAL A 117 -4.85 6.84 -3.93
C VAL A 117 -4.01 8.09 -4.14
N LYS A 118 -4.31 8.82 -5.23
CA LYS A 118 -3.75 10.13 -5.56
C LYS A 118 -4.79 11.04 -6.20
N GLY A 119 -4.44 12.32 -6.36
CA GLY A 119 -5.24 13.30 -7.10
C GLY A 119 -6.42 13.86 -6.33
#